data_AF-A0A4S1XDG5-F1
#
_entry.id   AF-A0A4S1XDG5-F1
#
_cell.length_a   1.000
_cell.length_b   1.000
_cell.length_c   1.000
_cell.angle_alpha   90.00
_cell.angle_beta   90.00
_cell.angle_gamma   90.00
#
_symmetry.space_group_name_H-M   'P 1'
#
loop_
_entity.id
_entity.type
_entity.pdbx_description
1 polymer ?
#
loop_
_entity_poly.entity_id
_entity_poly.type
_entity_poly.pdbx_seq_one_letter_code
_entity_poly.pdbx_strand_id
1 'polypeptide(L)' 'MPPPRARWNPARQRIFLSALLETGSVVRAARAAGMSRSSAQRLRLRLAGTPFDRIWEHALAAHAARMADPFAPAAPEARR' A
#
# COMPACT_ATOMS: atom_id res chain seq x y z
N MET A 1 -23.37 -12.27 14.05
CA MET A 1 -22.84 -12.82 12.77
C MET A 1 -21.45 -12.25 12.57
N PRO A 2 -20.39 -13.04 12.31
CA PRO A 2 -19.10 -12.46 11.96
C PRO A 2 -19.25 -11.67 10.64
N PRO A 3 -18.62 -10.49 10.51
CA PRO A 3 -18.76 -9.69 9.31
C PRO A 3 -18.28 -10.48 8.08
N PRO A 4 -18.86 -10.22 6.88
CA PRO A 4 -18.43 -10.88 5.66
C PRO A 4 -16.91 -10.72 5.50
N ARG A 5 -16.21 -11.85 5.28
CA ARG A 5 -14.75 -11.87 5.19
C ARG A 5 -14.32 -10.92 4.07
N ALA A 6 -13.64 -9.83 4.42
CA ALA A 6 -13.10 -8.90 3.43
C ALA A 6 -12.16 -9.65 2.47
N ARG A 7 -12.47 -9.62 1.17
CA ARG A 7 -11.66 -10.21 0.11
C ARG A 7 -10.84 -9.15 -0.59
N TRP A 8 -9.63 -9.51 -1.00
CA TRP A 8 -8.82 -8.65 -1.86
C TRP A 8 -9.48 -8.54 -3.24
N ASN A 9 -9.77 -7.32 -3.65
CA ASN A 9 -10.26 -6.98 -4.98
C ASN A 9 -9.38 -5.86 -5.57
N PRO A 10 -9.46 -5.59 -6.88
CA PRO A 10 -8.61 -4.59 -7.53
C PRO A 10 -8.73 -3.18 -6.90
N ALA A 11 -9.93 -2.79 -6.45
CA ALA A 11 -10.14 -1.50 -5.80
C ALA A 11 -9.37 -1.37 -4.47
N ARG A 12 -9.40 -2.42 -3.63
CA ARG A 12 -8.65 -2.46 -2.37
C ARG A 12 -7.14 -2.53 -2.59
N GLN A 13 -6.70 -3.22 -3.64
CA GLN A 13 -5.28 -3.23 -4.03
C GLN A 13 -4.82 -1.82 -4.41
N ARG A 14 -5.63 -1.07 -5.16
CA ARG A 14 -5.31 0.32 -5.52
C ARG A 14 -5.26 1.25 -4.31
N ILE A 15 -6.24 1.15 -3.39
CA ILE A 15 -6.23 1.90 -2.12
C ILE A 15 -4.98 1.56 -1.31
N PHE A 16 -4.65 0.26 -1.21
CA PHE A 16 -3.47 -0.20 -0.51
C PHE A 16 -2.18 0.40 -1.08
N LEU A 17 -2.00 0.37 -2.40
CA LEU A 17 -0.79 0.90 -3.04
C LEU A 17 -0.68 2.43 -2.92
N SER A 18 -1.80 3.16 -3.04
CA SER A 18 -1.84 4.61 -2.83
C SER A 18 -1.42 4.97 -1.40
N ALA A 19 -2.03 4.31 -0.42
CA ALA A 19 -1.69 4.54 0.98
C ALA A 19 -0.26 4.08 1.32
N LEU A 20 0.28 3.08 0.62
CA LEU A 20 1.67 2.65 0.80
C LEU A 20 2.66 3.70 0.28
N LEU A 21 2.38 4.32 -0.87
CA LEU A 21 3.17 5.44 -1.41
C LEU A 21 3.17 6.65 -0.46
N GLU A 22 2.00 6.98 0.08
CA GLU A 22 1.83 8.13 0.98
C GLU A 22 2.50 7.91 2.33
N THR A 23 2.33 6.72 2.92
CA THR A 23 2.71 6.49 4.33
C THR A 23 3.99 5.68 4.51
N GLY A 24 4.47 4.98 3.49
CA GLY A 24 5.56 4.02 3.59
C GLY A 24 5.27 2.83 4.54
N SER A 25 4.05 2.70 5.05
CA SER A 25 3.71 1.77 6.12
C SER A 25 2.67 0.75 5.68
N VAL A 26 3.09 -0.51 5.59
CA VAL A 26 2.22 -1.65 5.26
C VAL A 26 1.02 -1.76 6.21
N VAL A 27 1.19 -1.41 7.49
CA VAL A 27 0.09 -1.46 8.47
C VAL A 27 -0.95 -0.40 8.20
N ARG A 28 -0.53 0.85 7.93
CA ARG A 28 -1.44 1.96 7.64
C ARG A 28 -2.14 1.74 6.30
N ALA A 29 -1.40 1.31 5.28
CA ALA A 29 -1.93 0.96 3.97
C ALA A 29 -2.96 -0.18 4.03
N ALA A 30 -2.68 -1.24 4.80
CA ALA A 30 -3.63 -2.33 5.00
C ALA A 30 -4.92 -1.84 5.66
N ARG A 31 -4.81 -1.02 6.72
CA ARG A 31 -5.97 -0.43 7.40
C ARG A 31 -6.80 0.45 6.46
N ALA A 32 -6.16 1.28 5.63
CA ALA A 32 -6.84 2.09 4.62
C ALA A 32 -7.64 1.24 3.62
N ALA A 33 -7.09 0.09 3.20
CA ALA A 33 -7.78 -0.87 2.34
C ALA A 33 -8.84 -1.73 3.07
N GLY A 34 -9.07 -1.50 4.38
CA GLY A 34 -9.96 -2.30 5.23
C GLY A 34 -9.46 -3.72 5.46
N MET A 35 -8.14 -3.93 5.46
CA MET A 35 -7.47 -5.22 5.56
C MET A 35 -6.51 -5.25 6.76
N SER A 36 -6.23 -6.46 7.24
CA SER A 36 -5.18 -6.65 8.26
C SER A 36 -3.80 -6.75 7.62
N ARG A 37 -2.75 -6.39 8.38
CA ARG A 37 -1.35 -6.59 7.98
C ARG A 37 -1.08 -8.01 7.50
N SER A 38 -1.57 -9.00 8.25
CA SER A 38 -1.39 -10.42 7.93
C SER A 38 -2.12 -10.84 6.65
N SER A 39 -3.22 -10.15 6.28
CA SER A 39 -3.88 -10.37 4.98
C SER A 39 -3.08 -9.77 3.83
N ALA A 40 -2.50 -8.57 4.03
CA ALA A 40 -1.67 -7.90 3.03
C ALA A 40 -0.36 -8.66 2.76
N GLN A 41 0.32 -9.15 3.80
CA GLN A 41 1.50 -10.00 3.67
C GLN A 41 1.19 -11.31 2.93
N ARG A 42 0.08 -11.98 3.26
CA ARG A 42 -0.36 -13.17 2.51
C ARG A 42 -0.69 -12.86 1.05
N LEU A 43 -1.31 -11.73 0.76
CA LEU A 43 -1.54 -11.30 -0.63
C LEU A 43 -0.20 -11.14 -1.36
N ARG A 44 0.77 -10.47 -0.73
CA ARG A 44 2.10 -10.26 -1.31
C ARG A 44 2.80 -11.57 -1.61
N LEU A 45 2.82 -12.53 -0.67
CA LEU A 45 3.40 -13.86 -0.90
C LEU A 45 2.74 -14.59 -2.08
N ARG A 46 1.41 -14.49 -2.22
CA ARG A 46 0.69 -15.11 -3.34
C ARG A 46 0.96 -14.44 -4.68
N LEU A 47 1.30 -13.16 -4.66
CA LEU A 47 1.57 -12.33 -5.84
C LEU A 47 3.06 -12.03 -5.99
N ALA A 48 3.94 -12.77 -5.30
CA ALA A 48 5.37 -12.59 -5.38
C ALA A 48 5.83 -12.80 -6.84
N GLY A 49 6.68 -11.90 -7.35
CA GLY A 49 7.14 -11.94 -8.75
C GLY A 49 6.16 -11.37 -9.77
N THR A 50 4.93 -11.01 -9.38
CA THR A 50 3.98 -10.32 -10.25
C THR A 50 4.27 -8.81 -10.31
N PRO A 51 3.69 -8.07 -11.28
CA PRO A 51 3.78 -6.61 -11.31
C PRO A 51 3.32 -5.93 -10.00
N PHE A 52 2.39 -6.53 -9.27
CA PHE A 52 1.93 -6.00 -7.98
C PHE A 52 3.05 -5.92 -6.94
N ASP A 53 3.87 -6.97 -6.84
CA ASP A 53 5.00 -7.00 -5.91
C ASP A 53 6.09 -5.99 -6.30
N ARG A 54 6.33 -5.80 -7.61
CA ARG A 54 7.22 -4.73 -8.09
C ARG A 54 6.70 -3.33 -7.74
N ILE A 55 5.40 -3.07 -7.93
CA ILE A 55 4.78 -1.78 -7.58
C ILE A 55 4.81 -1.55 -6.07
N TRP A 56 4.65 -2.61 -5.26
CA TRP A 56 4.77 -2.55 -3.82
C TRP A 56 6.16 -2.08 -3.39
N GLU A 57 7.21 -2.73 -3.91
CA GLU A 57 8.59 -2.37 -3.61
C GLU A 57 8.92 -0.97 -4.11
N HIS A 58 8.47 -0.63 -5.32
CA HIS A 58 8.62 0.72 -5.85
C HIS A 58 7.94 1.77 -4.96
N ALA A 59 6.78 1.47 -4.39
CA ALA A 59 6.09 2.38 -3.49
C ALA A 59 6.88 2.65 -2.20
N LEU A 60 7.46 1.60 -1.61
CA LEU A 60 8.32 1.73 -0.45
C LEU A 60 9.60 2.50 -0.78
N ALA A 61 10.25 2.19 -1.90
CA ALA A 61 11.46 2.86 -2.36
C ALA A 61 11.20 4.34 -2.67
N ALA A 62 10.09 4.66 -3.33
CA ALA A 62 9.69 6.03 -3.61
C ALA A 62 9.43 6.82 -2.33
N HIS A 63 8.74 6.23 -1.34
CA HIS A 63 8.54 6.88 -0.04
C HIS A 63 9.87 7.10 0.69
N ALA A 64 10.75 6.10 0.71
CA ALA A 64 12.07 6.22 1.33
C ALA A 64 12.93 7.29 0.66
N ALA A 65 12.94 7.35 -0.67
CA ALA A 65 13.65 8.38 -1.43
C ALA A 65 13.12 9.79 -1.09
N ARG A 66 11.80 9.95 -0.93
CA ARG A 66 11.16 11.21 -0.54
C ARG A 66 11.49 11.63 0.90
N MET A 67 11.72 10.69 1.81
CA MET A 67 12.14 10.98 3.18
C MET A 67 13.64 11.27 3.28
N ALA A 68 14.44 10.69 2.37
CA ALA A 68 15.87 10.94 2.29
C ALA A 68 16.22 12.26 1.57
N ASP A 69 15.36 12.71 0.65
CA ASP A 69 15.52 13.97 -0.06
C ASP A 69 14.83 15.12 0.71
N PRO A 70 15.60 16.02 1.34
CA PRO A 70 15.05 17.15 2.09
C PRO A 70 14.33 18.19 1.21
N PHE A 71 14.47 18.11 -0.12
CA PHE A 71 13.81 18.96 -1.10
C PHE A 71 12.80 18.21 -1.97
N ALA A 72 12.57 16.92 -1.72
CA ALA A 72 11.55 16.19 -2.45
C ALA A 72 10.21 16.88 -2.20
N PRO A 73 9.48 17.31 -3.24
CA PRO A 73 8.23 18.01 -3.06
C PRO A 73 7.29 17.09 -2.30
N ALA A 74 6.85 17.48 -1.09
CA ALA A 74 5.77 16.79 -0.37
C ALA A 74 4.66 16.48 -1.38
N ALA A 75 4.25 15.22 -1.46
CA ALA A 75 3.44 14.71 -2.56
C ALA A 75 2.26 15.67 -2.73
N PRO A 76 1.87 16.04 -3.96
CA PRO A 76 0.77 16.96 -4.13
C PRO A 76 -0.40 16.37 -3.36
N GLU A 77 -0.80 17.03 -2.26
CA GLU A 77 -1.95 16.64 -1.46
C GLU A 77 -3.07 16.38 -2.45
N ALA A 78 -3.50 15.12 -2.56
CA ALA A 78 -4.61 14.75 -3.39
C ALA A 78 -5.82 15.53 -2.86
N ARG A 79 -6.13 16.61 -3.56
CA ARG A 79 -7.23 17.52 -3.26
C ARG A 79 -8.52 16.71 -3.18
N ARG A 80 -9.15 16.81 -2.00
CA ARG A 80 -10.58 16.74 -1.65
C ARG A 80 -11.48 15.77 -2.40
#